data_AF-A0A397VY11-F1
#
_entry.id   AF-A0A397VY11-F1
#
_cell.length_a   1.000
_cell.length_b   1.000
_cell.length_c   1.000
_cell.angle_alpha   90.00
_cell.angle_beta   90.00
_cell.angle_gamma   90.00
#
_symmetry.space_group_name_H-M   'P 1'
#
loop_
_entity.id
_entity.type
_entity.pdbx_description
1 polymer ?
#
loop_
_entity_poly.entity_id
_entity_poly.type
_entity_poly.pdbx_seq_one_letter_code
_entity_poly.pdbx_strand_id
1 'polypeptide(L)'
;MNFFENYIFRWLSIILVWTAVDGFTPPGRFRESSALVGNRLYFFGSQNIAQQRDNIYLDVTLSTLNTTNPSWFMSNPIPAEFLLASSCVGGPNKNTIYLLNHLTSNGDSNTTIVYAFDTVAATWSTPNISGQIPLSRQQFQAVNDTNGKIYMFGGFKYPNPSFNVIFNDIYILDTLILAWIQGSNVNAPTPRVDFTATLLNNGLILYIGGTVGDSTIYMSEIPTYNINNNSWNTMIATGDTLNSRS
;
A
#
# COMPACT_ATOMS: atom_id res chain seq x y z
N MET A 1 11.18 40.23 61.25
CA MET A 1 10.42 38.97 61.20
C MET A 1 9.33 39.16 60.15
N ASN A 2 9.25 38.24 59.19
CA ASN A 2 8.26 38.16 58.10
C ASN A 2 8.50 38.98 56.82
N PHE A 3 9.62 38.70 56.12
CA PHE A 3 9.74 39.01 54.69
C PHE A 3 10.11 37.79 53.81
N PHE A 4 10.07 36.56 54.36
CA PHE A 4 10.52 35.35 53.66
C PHE A 4 9.45 34.26 53.42
N GLU A 5 8.21 34.40 53.91
CA GLU A 5 7.22 33.31 53.77
C GLU A 5 6.30 33.37 52.53
N ASN A 6 6.33 34.45 51.74
CA ASN A 6 5.40 34.57 50.60
C ASN A 6 5.96 34.15 49.23
N TYR A 7 7.19 33.63 49.16
CA TYR A 7 7.77 33.19 47.89
C TYR A 7 7.66 31.68 47.63
N ILE A 8 7.30 30.87 48.63
CA ILE A 8 7.24 29.41 48.50
C ILE A 8 5.87 28.94 47.98
N PHE A 9 4.79 29.71 48.14
CA PHE A 9 3.46 29.33 47.62
C PHE A 9 3.18 29.76 46.18
N ARG A 10 4.12 30.42 45.49
CA ARG A 10 3.96 30.82 44.08
C ARG A 10 4.77 30.00 43.07
N TRP A 11 5.43 28.94 43.52
CA TRP A 11 6.16 28.00 42.66
C TRP A 11 5.52 26.61 42.55
N LEU A 12 4.37 26.41 43.19
CA LEU A 12 3.54 25.21 43.03
C LEU A 12 2.31 25.43 42.14
N SER A 13 2.37 26.41 41.25
CA SER A 13 1.55 26.36 40.04
C SER A 13 2.39 25.61 39.01
N ILE A 14 2.41 24.29 39.14
CA ILE A 14 2.86 23.40 38.08
C ILE A 14 2.19 23.92 36.81
N ILE A 15 3.02 24.44 35.91
CA ILE A 15 2.62 24.76 34.55
C ILE A 15 2.26 23.40 33.94
N LEU A 16 1.00 22.99 34.09
CA LEU A 16 0.34 22.09 33.17
C LEU A 16 0.29 22.87 31.86
N VAL A 17 1.38 22.82 31.09
CA VAL A 17 1.27 23.07 29.66
C VAL A 17 0.45 21.90 29.15
N TRP A 18 -0.88 22.05 29.16
CA TRP A 18 -1.72 21.37 28.21
C TRP A 18 -1.27 21.91 26.84
N THR A 19 -0.21 21.33 26.28
CA THR A 19 -0.15 21.23 24.84
C THR A 19 -1.28 20.27 24.51
N ALA A 20 -2.48 20.81 24.28
CA ALA A 20 -3.35 20.18 23.32
C ALA A 20 -2.49 20.13 22.06
N VAL A 21 -1.82 19.00 21.84
CA VAL A 21 -1.26 18.68 20.53
C VAL A 21 -2.53 18.55 19.72
N ASP A 22 -2.92 19.62 19.04
CA ASP A 22 -4.00 19.55 18.06
C ASP A 22 -3.61 18.40 17.14
N GLY A 23 -4.39 17.31 17.24
CA GLY A 23 -4.12 16.11 16.48
C GLY A 23 -4.12 16.49 15.02
N PHE A 24 -3.03 16.19 14.32
CA PHE A 24 -2.99 16.36 12.87
C PHE A 24 -4.21 15.63 12.28
N THR A 25 -5.03 16.35 11.52
CA THR A 25 -6.20 15.78 10.86
C THR A 25 -5.93 15.77 9.35
N PRO A 26 -5.67 14.61 8.74
CA PRO A 26 -5.44 14.53 7.31
C PRO A 26 -6.71 14.95 6.55
N PRO A 27 -6.60 15.67 5.43
CA PRO A 27 -7.75 15.94 4.59
C PRO A 27 -8.26 14.65 3.92
N GLY A 28 -9.49 14.71 3.43
CA GLY A 28 -10.11 13.63 2.65
C GLY A 28 -9.24 13.21 1.45
N ARG A 29 -9.03 11.91 1.33
CA ARG A 29 -8.22 11.25 0.29
C ARG A 29 -8.92 9.95 -0.13
N PHE A 30 -8.61 9.47 -1.33
CA PHE A 30 -9.15 8.22 -1.86
C PHE A 30 -8.12 7.56 -2.77
N ARG A 31 -8.28 6.23 -2.95
CA ARG A 31 -7.33 5.37 -3.67
C ARG A 31 -5.93 5.36 -3.05
N GLU A 32 -5.91 5.33 -1.73
CA GLU A 32 -4.72 5.09 -0.93
C GLU A 32 -4.42 3.60 -0.84
N SER A 33 -3.17 3.30 -0.55
CA SER A 33 -2.69 1.99 -0.17
C SER A 33 -2.18 2.05 1.26
N SER A 34 -2.30 0.95 1.98
CA SER A 34 -1.82 0.86 3.36
C SER A 34 -0.92 -0.35 3.57
N ALA A 35 -0.03 -0.23 4.55
CA ALA A 35 0.84 -1.32 4.97
C ALA A 35 1.05 -1.28 6.48
N LEU A 36 0.89 -2.44 7.14
CA LEU A 36 1.11 -2.60 8.56
C LEU A 36 2.53 -3.11 8.81
N VAL A 37 3.34 -2.35 9.54
CA VAL A 37 4.67 -2.76 9.99
C VAL A 37 4.76 -2.60 11.51
N GLY A 38 4.96 -3.71 12.22
CA GLY A 38 4.83 -3.74 13.68
C GLY A 38 3.44 -3.26 14.08
N ASN A 39 3.39 -2.22 14.91
CA ASN A 39 2.14 -1.61 15.38
C ASN A 39 1.78 -0.31 14.63
N ARG A 40 2.38 -0.04 13.47
CA ARG A 40 2.11 1.17 12.70
C ARG A 40 1.45 0.83 11.38
N LEU A 41 0.23 1.32 11.19
CA LEU A 41 -0.49 1.23 9.92
C LEU A 41 -0.20 2.49 9.11
N TYR A 42 0.62 2.35 8.09
CA TYR A 42 1.01 3.43 7.20
C TYR A 42 0.03 3.56 6.03
N PHE A 43 -0.18 4.79 5.57
CA PHE A 43 -1.01 5.12 4.41
C PHE A 43 -0.18 5.93 3.42
N PHE A 44 -0.21 5.48 2.16
CA PHE A 44 0.47 6.05 1.01
C PHE A 44 -0.53 6.17 -0.12
N GLY A 45 -0.30 7.01 -1.12
CA GLY A 45 -1.25 7.10 -2.22
C GLY A 45 -2.42 8.05 -1.91
N SER A 46 -2.72 8.94 -2.85
CA SER A 46 -4.01 9.64 -2.91
C SER A 46 -4.11 10.37 -4.23
N GLN A 47 -5.29 10.37 -4.83
CA GLN A 47 -5.61 11.26 -5.96
C GLN A 47 -6.07 12.65 -5.47
N ASN A 48 -5.39 13.22 -4.47
CA ASN A 48 -5.63 14.59 -4.03
C ASN A 48 -4.42 15.48 -4.35
N ILE A 49 -4.64 16.48 -5.19
CA ILE A 49 -3.63 17.36 -5.80
C ILE A 49 -2.93 18.22 -4.73
N ALA A 50 -3.59 18.50 -3.60
CA ALA A 50 -3.04 19.39 -2.59
C ALA A 50 -1.91 18.78 -1.74
N GLN A 51 -1.80 17.44 -1.65
CA GLN A 51 -0.93 16.76 -0.66
C GLN A 51 -0.35 15.43 -1.16
N GLN A 52 0.13 15.39 -2.40
CA GLN A 52 0.66 14.18 -3.05
C GLN A 52 1.94 13.59 -2.42
N ARG A 53 2.44 14.16 -1.32
CA ARG A 53 3.65 13.68 -0.62
C ARG A 53 3.46 13.40 0.86
N ASP A 54 2.26 13.66 1.39
CA ASP A 54 1.99 13.50 2.82
C ASP A 54 1.74 12.03 3.14
N ASN A 55 2.74 11.42 3.76
CA ASN A 55 2.65 10.08 4.32
C ASN A 55 2.21 10.17 5.76
N ILE A 56 1.22 9.36 6.11
CA ILE A 56 0.63 9.37 7.44
C ILE A 56 0.59 7.95 7.98
N TYR A 57 0.55 7.80 9.29
CA TYR A 57 0.32 6.51 9.92
C TYR A 57 -0.51 6.64 11.19
N LEU A 58 -1.15 5.53 11.56
CA LEU A 58 -1.77 5.30 12.86
C LEU A 58 -0.89 4.38 13.68
N ASP A 59 -0.67 4.73 14.95
CA ASP A 59 -0.16 3.77 15.93
C ASP A 59 -1.35 2.93 16.43
N VAL A 60 -1.37 1.67 16.02
CA VAL A 60 -2.42 0.69 16.33
C VAL A 60 -1.99 -0.27 17.45
N THR A 61 -1.03 0.13 18.29
CA THR A 61 -0.64 -0.64 19.48
C THR A 61 -1.86 -0.87 20.37
N LEU A 62 -2.31 -2.12 20.49
CA LEU A 62 -3.57 -2.47 21.19
C LEU A 62 -3.62 -1.99 22.65
N SER A 63 -2.50 -1.96 23.35
CA SER A 63 -2.45 -1.52 24.75
C SER A 63 -2.61 -0.01 24.95
N THR A 64 -2.44 0.79 23.90
CA THR A 64 -2.47 2.26 23.96
C THR A 64 -3.41 2.88 22.93
N LEU A 65 -4.03 2.08 22.06
CA LEU A 65 -4.91 2.56 21.00
C LEU A 65 -6.16 3.20 21.59
N ASN A 66 -6.30 4.51 21.38
CA ASN A 66 -7.55 5.20 21.64
C ASN A 66 -8.55 4.88 20.53
N THR A 67 -9.48 3.97 20.79
CA THR A 67 -10.50 3.53 19.81
C THR A 67 -11.60 4.57 19.58
N THR A 68 -11.68 5.60 20.41
CA THR A 68 -12.64 6.70 20.25
C THR A 68 -12.04 7.82 19.40
N ASN A 69 -10.80 8.22 19.71
CA ASN A 69 -10.09 9.33 19.06
C ASN A 69 -8.62 8.93 18.79
N PRO A 70 -8.35 8.10 17.77
CA PRO A 70 -6.98 7.75 17.40
C PRO A 70 -6.24 8.98 16.84
N SER A 71 -4.94 9.07 17.12
CA SER A 71 -4.10 10.17 16.63
C SER A 71 -3.39 9.80 15.33
N TRP A 72 -3.39 10.71 14.37
CA TRP A 72 -2.58 10.60 13.17
C TRP A 72 -1.18 11.16 13.39
N PHE A 73 -0.21 10.52 12.74
CA PHE A 73 1.18 10.95 12.75
C PHE A 73 1.68 11.15 11.33
N MET A 74 2.45 12.21 11.12
CA MET A 74 3.17 12.42 9.87
C MET A 74 4.39 11.50 9.79
N SER A 75 4.67 11.02 8.60
CA SER A 75 5.90 10.30 8.23
C SER A 75 6.69 11.08 7.19
N ASN A 76 7.93 10.68 6.95
CA ASN A 76 8.79 11.36 6.00
C ASN A 76 8.20 11.29 4.58
N PRO A 77 8.18 12.41 3.83
CA PRO A 77 7.52 12.49 2.54
C PRO A 77 8.21 11.60 1.50
N ILE A 78 7.43 11.08 0.55
CA ILE A 78 7.98 10.32 -0.59
C ILE A 78 8.82 11.26 -1.48
N PRO A 79 9.95 10.80 -2.05
CA PRO A 79 10.82 11.61 -2.91
C PRO A 79 10.21 12.07 -4.24
N ALA A 80 9.02 11.56 -4.60
CA ALA A 80 8.33 11.80 -5.87
C ALA A 80 6.81 11.91 -5.66
N GLU A 81 6.10 12.29 -6.71
CA GLU A 81 4.65 12.20 -6.75
C GLU A 81 4.22 10.72 -6.80
N PHE A 82 3.07 10.43 -6.20
CA PHE A 82 2.49 9.09 -6.23
C PHE A 82 1.00 9.18 -6.53
N LEU A 83 0.53 8.25 -7.35
CA LEU A 83 -0.88 8.10 -7.68
C LEU A 83 -1.17 6.62 -7.84
N LEU A 84 -2.26 6.12 -7.25
CA LEU A 84 -2.72 4.74 -7.49
C LEU A 84 -1.65 3.66 -7.28
N ALA A 85 -0.70 3.92 -6.38
CA ALA A 85 0.41 3.03 -6.08
C ALA A 85 -0.03 1.94 -5.09
N SER A 86 0.62 0.78 -5.14
CA SER A 86 0.35 -0.33 -4.22
C SER A 86 1.54 -0.52 -3.27
N SER A 87 1.25 -0.57 -1.97
CA SER A 87 2.23 -0.74 -0.89
C SER A 87 2.22 -2.16 -0.35
N CYS A 88 3.40 -2.75 -0.19
CA CYS A 88 3.57 -4.10 0.34
C CYS A 88 4.77 -4.14 1.28
N VAL A 89 4.72 -4.99 2.31
CA VAL A 89 5.83 -5.16 3.26
C VAL A 89 6.81 -6.19 2.69
N GLY A 90 8.10 -5.93 2.85
CA GLY A 90 9.16 -6.85 2.42
C GLY A 90 10.47 -6.61 3.14
N GLY A 91 11.54 -7.09 2.51
CA GLY A 91 12.89 -7.07 3.05
C GLY A 91 13.13 -8.19 4.07
N PRO A 92 14.40 -8.46 4.42
CA PRO A 92 14.77 -9.57 5.30
C PRO A 92 14.18 -9.44 6.71
N ASN A 93 13.96 -8.21 7.18
CA ASN A 93 13.47 -7.91 8.52
C ASN A 93 11.97 -7.55 8.55
N LYS A 94 11.28 -7.57 7.40
CA LYS A 94 9.85 -7.18 7.28
C LYS A 94 9.56 -5.79 7.84
N ASN A 95 10.53 -4.90 7.75
CA ASN A 95 10.48 -3.53 8.23
C ASN A 95 10.54 -2.51 7.08
N THR A 96 10.53 -2.98 5.83
CA THR A 96 10.57 -2.12 4.65
C THR A 96 9.23 -2.18 3.93
N ILE A 97 8.68 -1.02 3.62
CA ILE A 97 7.49 -0.90 2.79
C ILE A 97 7.94 -0.57 1.37
N TYR A 98 7.60 -1.45 0.43
CA TYR A 98 7.82 -1.26 -0.99
C TYR A 98 6.55 -0.66 -1.61
N LEU A 99 6.71 0.46 -2.29
CA LEU A 99 5.65 1.15 -3.01
C LEU A 99 5.86 0.98 -4.51
N LEU A 100 4.99 0.22 -5.15
CA LEU A 100 4.99 -0.03 -6.59
C LEU A 100 4.22 1.11 -7.27
N ASN A 101 4.93 1.88 -8.10
CA ASN A 101 4.45 3.14 -8.67
C ASN A 101 4.72 3.20 -10.19
N HIS A 102 4.05 4.14 -10.86
CA HIS A 102 4.26 4.46 -12.27
C HIS A 102 4.89 5.85 -12.50
N LEU A 103 4.99 6.66 -11.45
CA LEU A 103 5.58 8.00 -11.49
C LEU A 103 6.99 8.02 -10.92
N THR A 104 7.83 8.86 -11.52
CA THR A 104 9.14 9.29 -11.00
C THR A 104 9.08 10.76 -10.60
N SER A 105 10.17 11.29 -10.02
CA SER A 105 10.30 12.73 -9.78
C SER A 105 10.29 13.58 -11.07
N ASN A 106 10.53 12.95 -12.22
CA ASN A 106 10.65 13.60 -13.52
C ASN A 106 9.41 13.35 -14.41
N GLY A 107 8.33 12.81 -13.83
CA GLY A 107 7.11 12.44 -14.53
C GLY A 107 7.00 10.93 -14.78
N ASP A 108 6.25 10.56 -15.81
CA ASP A 108 5.82 9.19 -16.06
C ASP A 108 6.99 8.26 -16.45
N SER A 109 7.00 7.05 -15.90
CA SER A 109 7.92 5.99 -16.30
C SER A 109 7.27 5.03 -17.30
N ASN A 110 8.06 4.47 -18.22
CA ASN A 110 7.63 3.36 -19.08
C ASN A 110 7.63 2.01 -18.37
N THR A 111 8.34 1.88 -17.24
CA THR A 111 8.44 0.67 -16.42
C THR A 111 7.93 0.92 -15.00
N THR A 112 7.52 -0.14 -14.32
CA THR A 112 7.14 -0.05 -12.91
C THR A 112 8.33 0.40 -12.08
N ILE A 113 8.14 1.45 -11.28
CA ILE A 113 9.13 1.99 -10.36
C ILE A 113 8.81 1.50 -8.95
N VAL A 114 9.84 1.26 -8.15
CA VAL A 114 9.68 0.81 -6.77
C VAL A 114 10.42 1.77 -5.86
N TYR A 115 9.69 2.35 -4.90
CA TYR A 115 10.26 3.06 -3.77
C TYR A 115 10.28 2.15 -2.55
N ALA A 116 11.30 2.26 -1.71
CA ALA A 116 11.41 1.48 -0.48
C ALA A 116 11.54 2.43 0.72
N PHE A 117 10.65 2.27 1.70
CA PHE A 117 10.66 3.01 2.95
C PHE A 117 11.11 2.11 4.09
N ASP A 118 12.27 2.39 4.65
CA ASP A 118 12.74 1.74 5.88
C ASP A 118 12.01 2.36 7.07
N THR A 119 11.16 1.58 7.74
CA THR A 119 10.35 2.06 8.87
C THR A 119 11.15 2.29 10.16
N VAL A 120 12.36 1.72 10.25
CA VAL A 120 13.27 1.88 11.40
C VAL A 120 14.12 3.12 11.23
N ALA A 121 14.76 3.28 10.07
CA ALA A 121 15.53 4.47 9.74
C ALA A 121 14.63 5.68 9.39
N ALA A 122 13.35 5.43 9.09
CA ALA A 122 12.40 6.39 8.54
C ALA A 122 12.89 7.03 7.24
N THR A 123 13.61 6.30 6.38
CA THR A 123 14.19 6.85 5.15
C THR A 123 13.61 6.20 3.90
N TRP A 124 13.46 7.00 2.86
CA TRP A 124 13.11 6.54 1.52
C TRP A 124 14.35 6.26 0.68
N SER A 125 14.26 5.26 -0.18
CA SER A 125 15.27 4.93 -1.17
C SER A 125 14.62 4.42 -2.47
N THR A 126 15.40 4.44 -3.55
CA THR A 126 15.02 3.81 -4.82
C THR A 126 15.99 2.65 -5.06
N PRO A 127 15.63 1.41 -4.67
CA PRO A 127 16.50 0.26 -4.85
C PRO A 127 16.79 0.01 -6.34
N ASN A 128 18.02 -0.42 -6.64
CA ASN A 128 18.36 -0.89 -7.97
C ASN A 128 17.80 -2.32 -8.15
N ILE A 129 16.65 -2.42 -8.82
CA ILE A 129 15.95 -3.69 -9.04
C ILE A 129 16.26 -4.21 -10.44
N SER A 130 16.62 -5.49 -10.50
CA SER A 130 16.98 -6.17 -11.75
C SER A 130 15.87 -7.13 -12.23
N GLY A 131 16.15 -7.89 -13.29
CA GLY A 131 15.25 -8.95 -13.78
C GLY A 131 14.21 -8.45 -14.78
N GLN A 132 13.07 -9.14 -14.82
CA GLN A 132 12.00 -8.91 -15.80
C GLN A 132 11.09 -7.77 -15.32
N ILE A 133 11.58 -6.53 -15.39
CA ILE A 133 10.85 -5.36 -14.90
C ILE A 133 9.53 -5.20 -15.66
N PRO A 134 8.37 -5.16 -14.97
CA PRO A 134 7.07 -5.00 -15.60
C PRO A 134 6.93 -3.63 -16.26
N LEU A 135 6.13 -3.57 -17.34
CA LEU A 135 5.67 -2.28 -17.87
C LEU A 135 4.94 -1.47 -16.80
N SER A 136 5.08 -0.16 -16.89
CA SER A 136 4.45 0.80 -15.98
C SER A 136 2.92 0.70 -16.05
N ARG A 137 2.30 0.74 -14.87
CA ARG A 137 0.88 0.45 -14.69
C ARG A 137 0.33 1.03 -13.39
N GLN A 138 -1.00 1.14 -13.32
CA GLN A 138 -1.78 1.61 -12.17
C GLN A 138 -3.04 0.77 -11.96
N GLN A 139 -3.81 1.05 -10.91
CA GLN A 139 -5.11 0.38 -10.63
C GLN A 139 -5.01 -1.14 -10.45
N PHE A 140 -3.90 -1.60 -9.87
CA PHE A 140 -3.71 -2.96 -9.39
C PHE A 140 -3.55 -2.96 -7.86
N GLN A 141 -3.83 -4.10 -7.23
CA GLN A 141 -3.49 -4.33 -5.84
C GLN A 141 -2.47 -5.48 -5.75
N ALA A 142 -1.27 -5.17 -5.25
CA ALA A 142 -0.27 -6.19 -4.94
C ALA A 142 -0.48 -6.77 -3.55
N VAL A 143 0.05 -7.98 -3.33
CA VAL A 143 0.08 -8.66 -2.03
C VAL A 143 1.48 -9.18 -1.74
N ASN A 144 1.88 -9.25 -0.48
CA ASN A 144 3.16 -9.84 -0.08
C ASN A 144 3.00 -11.11 0.73
N ASP A 145 3.92 -12.06 0.55
CA ASP A 145 4.03 -13.25 1.39
C ASP A 145 4.94 -13.00 2.61
N THR A 146 5.11 -14.04 3.41
CA THR A 146 5.99 -14.03 4.60
C THR A 146 7.46 -14.25 4.27
N ASN A 147 7.81 -14.54 3.02
CA ASN A 147 9.18 -14.76 2.53
C ASN A 147 9.76 -13.52 1.83
N GLY A 148 9.03 -12.41 1.81
CA GLY A 148 9.47 -11.17 1.18
C GLY A 148 9.22 -11.13 -0.33
N LYS A 149 8.27 -11.91 -0.84
CA LYS A 149 7.84 -11.84 -2.24
C LYS A 149 6.59 -10.99 -2.35
N ILE A 150 6.56 -10.10 -3.34
CA ILE A 150 5.43 -9.23 -3.66
C ILE A 150 4.86 -9.64 -5.02
N TYR A 151 3.58 -9.94 -5.07
CA TYR A 151 2.87 -10.43 -6.25
C TYR A 151 2.04 -9.30 -6.84
N MET A 152 2.35 -8.92 -8.07
CA MET A 152 1.67 -7.89 -8.83
C MET A 152 0.98 -8.52 -10.03
N PHE A 153 -0.35 -8.43 -10.08
CA PHE A 153 -1.15 -8.94 -11.18
C PHE A 153 -1.96 -7.82 -11.83
N GLY A 154 -2.15 -7.91 -13.15
CA GLY A 154 -3.06 -7.03 -13.88
C GLY A 154 -2.68 -5.55 -13.85
N GLY A 155 -3.69 -4.68 -13.83
CA GLY A 155 -3.51 -3.24 -13.85
C GLY A 155 -3.57 -2.63 -15.25
N PHE A 156 -3.59 -1.30 -15.27
CA PHE A 156 -3.79 -0.48 -16.45
C PHE A 156 -2.47 0.16 -16.89
N LYS A 157 -2.08 0.04 -18.16
CA LYS A 157 -0.82 0.60 -18.69
C LYS A 157 -0.76 2.11 -18.53
N TYR A 158 0.37 2.61 -18.03
CA TYR A 158 0.64 4.03 -17.92
C TYR A 158 2.11 4.34 -18.30
N PRO A 159 2.45 5.53 -18.84
CA PRO A 159 1.52 6.50 -19.44
C PRO A 159 0.96 5.91 -20.74
N ASN A 160 -0.35 6.01 -20.93
CA ASN A 160 -0.97 5.61 -22.18
C ASN A 160 -2.11 6.58 -22.53
N PRO A 161 -2.00 7.32 -23.65
CA PRO A 161 -3.03 8.26 -24.07
C PRO A 161 -4.35 7.60 -24.48
N SER A 162 -4.37 6.28 -24.69
CA SER A 162 -5.51 5.59 -25.30
C SER A 162 -6.32 4.69 -24.37
N PHE A 163 -6.18 4.74 -23.04
CA PHE A 163 -7.02 4.03 -22.05
C PHE A 163 -7.36 2.53 -22.27
N ASN A 164 -6.69 1.83 -23.20
CA ASN A 164 -7.17 0.53 -23.72
C ASN A 164 -6.27 -0.68 -23.41
N VAL A 165 -5.18 -0.52 -22.67
CA VAL A 165 -4.27 -1.64 -22.37
C VAL A 165 -4.37 -2.02 -20.89
N ILE A 166 -5.14 -3.08 -20.64
CA ILE A 166 -5.25 -3.74 -19.34
C ILE A 166 -4.43 -5.03 -19.40
N PHE A 167 -3.65 -5.28 -18.35
CA PHE A 167 -2.81 -6.46 -18.25
C PHE A 167 -3.52 -7.63 -17.56
N ASN A 168 -3.07 -8.85 -17.86
CA ASN A 168 -3.39 -10.08 -17.13
C ASN A 168 -2.14 -10.91 -16.81
N ASP A 169 -0.96 -10.28 -16.86
CA ASP A 169 0.29 -10.91 -16.47
C ASP A 169 0.47 -10.81 -14.95
N ILE A 170 1.29 -11.70 -14.41
CA ILE A 170 1.73 -11.66 -13.02
C ILE A 170 3.26 -11.57 -12.93
N TYR A 171 3.70 -10.68 -12.06
CA TYR A 171 5.09 -10.46 -11.74
C TYR A 171 5.32 -10.59 -10.24
N ILE A 172 6.48 -11.12 -9.87
CA ILE A 172 6.87 -11.37 -8.50
C ILE A 172 8.14 -10.56 -8.25
N LEU A 173 8.06 -9.58 -7.37
CA LEU A 173 9.24 -8.89 -6.85
C LEU A 173 9.76 -9.65 -5.64
N ASP A 174 10.94 -10.24 -5.77
CA ASP A 174 11.66 -10.80 -4.64
C ASP A 174 12.47 -9.69 -3.95
N THR A 175 12.02 -9.29 -2.77
CA THR A 175 12.60 -8.15 -2.04
C THR A 175 13.92 -8.49 -1.34
N LEU A 176 14.30 -9.77 -1.27
CA LEU A 176 15.57 -10.20 -0.68
C LEU A 176 16.72 -10.06 -1.67
N ILE A 177 16.47 -10.37 -2.95
CA ILE A 177 17.44 -10.24 -4.03
C ILE A 177 17.24 -9.01 -4.91
N LEU A 178 16.16 -8.24 -4.68
CA LEU A 178 15.79 -7.06 -5.45
C LEU A 178 15.71 -7.36 -6.96
N ALA A 179 14.90 -8.35 -7.31
CA ALA A 179 14.70 -8.74 -8.70
C ALA A 179 13.23 -9.06 -9.00
N TRP A 180 12.78 -8.63 -10.18
CA TRP A 180 11.50 -9.03 -10.75
C TRP A 180 11.62 -10.37 -11.49
N ILE A 181 10.66 -11.25 -11.23
CA ILE A 181 10.51 -12.56 -11.86
C ILE A 181 9.12 -12.60 -12.49
N GLN A 182 9.03 -13.02 -13.75
CA GLN A 182 7.72 -13.25 -14.38
C GLN A 182 7.12 -14.56 -13.85
N GLY A 183 5.91 -14.50 -13.29
CA GLY A 183 5.16 -15.68 -12.88
C GLY A 183 4.52 -16.39 -14.08
N SER A 184 3.82 -17.49 -13.83
CA SER A 184 3.13 -18.20 -14.90
C SER A 184 1.90 -17.42 -15.34
N ASN A 185 1.76 -17.20 -16.64
CA ASN A 185 0.54 -16.67 -17.24
C ASN A 185 -0.34 -17.78 -17.85
N VAL A 186 0.05 -19.05 -17.69
CA VAL A 186 -0.75 -20.20 -18.16
C VAL A 186 -2.06 -20.21 -17.35
N ASN A 187 -3.19 -20.18 -18.05
CA ASN A 187 -4.54 -20.07 -17.48
C ASN A 187 -4.78 -18.79 -16.64
N ALA A 188 -3.99 -17.73 -16.86
CA ALA A 188 -4.27 -16.44 -16.25
C ALA A 188 -5.70 -15.99 -16.62
N PRO A 189 -6.42 -15.36 -15.69
CA PRO A 189 -7.78 -14.90 -15.95
C PRO A 189 -7.79 -13.76 -16.96
N THR A 190 -9.00 -13.27 -17.28
CA THR A 190 -9.16 -12.07 -18.08
C THR A 190 -8.42 -10.88 -17.44
N PRO A 191 -7.84 -9.98 -18.28
CA PRO A 191 -7.23 -8.74 -17.80
C PRO A 191 -8.19 -7.97 -16.91
N ARG A 192 -7.68 -7.35 -15.84
CA ARG A 192 -8.54 -6.59 -14.92
C ARG A 192 -7.80 -5.53 -14.14
N VAL A 193 -8.55 -4.51 -13.74
CA VAL A 193 -8.17 -3.40 -12.86
C VAL A 193 -9.21 -3.26 -11.74
N ASP A 194 -8.92 -2.45 -10.72
CA ASP A 194 -9.86 -2.10 -9.65
C ASP A 194 -10.45 -3.33 -8.91
N PHE A 195 -9.71 -4.44 -8.90
CA PHE A 195 -10.03 -5.64 -8.13
C PHE A 195 -9.41 -5.55 -6.73
N THR A 196 -9.87 -6.40 -5.80
CA THR A 196 -9.16 -6.65 -4.55
C THR A 196 -8.35 -7.94 -4.60
N ALA A 197 -7.19 -7.95 -3.95
CA ALA A 197 -6.35 -9.12 -3.82
C ALA A 197 -6.12 -9.48 -2.34
N THR A 198 -6.14 -10.78 -2.01
CA THR A 198 -5.86 -11.26 -0.65
C THR A 198 -5.08 -12.57 -0.70
N LEU A 199 -3.90 -12.59 -0.08
CA LEU A 199 -3.13 -13.82 0.11
C LEU A 199 -3.62 -14.57 1.36
N LEU A 200 -3.96 -15.84 1.17
CA LEU A 200 -4.34 -16.76 2.24
C LEU A 200 -3.12 -17.52 2.77
N ASN A 201 -3.22 -18.01 4.01
CA ASN A 201 -2.16 -18.78 4.68
C ASN A 201 -1.74 -20.07 3.96
N ASN A 202 -2.59 -20.61 3.08
CA ASN A 202 -2.29 -21.80 2.28
C ASN A 202 -1.53 -21.47 0.97
N GLY A 203 -1.20 -20.21 0.73
CA GLY A 203 -0.49 -19.77 -0.48
C GLY A 203 -1.39 -19.47 -1.68
N LEU A 204 -2.71 -19.41 -1.51
CA LEU A 204 -3.60 -18.93 -2.56
C LEU A 204 -3.80 -17.42 -2.45
N ILE A 205 -3.55 -16.70 -3.54
CA ILE A 205 -3.98 -15.31 -3.70
C ILE A 205 -5.35 -15.34 -4.35
N LEU A 206 -6.36 -14.74 -3.72
CA LEU A 206 -7.68 -14.54 -4.28
C LEU A 206 -7.74 -13.17 -4.94
N TYR A 207 -8.26 -13.10 -6.16
CA TYR A 207 -8.58 -11.87 -6.86
C TYR A 207 -10.08 -11.77 -7.03
N ILE A 208 -10.70 -10.70 -6.52
CA ILE A 208 -12.16 -10.58 -6.48
C ILE A 208 -12.59 -9.25 -7.09
N GLY A 209 -13.59 -9.30 -7.97
CA GLY A 209 -14.18 -8.13 -8.62
C GLY A 209 -13.27 -7.50 -9.67
N GLY A 210 -13.46 -6.18 -9.86
CA GLY A 210 -12.74 -5.38 -10.84
C GLY A 210 -13.47 -5.23 -12.18
N THR A 211 -12.80 -4.61 -13.13
CA THR A 211 -13.37 -4.27 -14.44
C THR A 211 -12.42 -4.63 -15.59
N VAL A 212 -13.01 -4.79 -16.77
CA VAL A 212 -12.30 -4.95 -18.05
C VAL A 212 -12.97 -4.04 -19.07
N GLY A 213 -12.31 -2.92 -19.38
CA GLY A 213 -12.96 -1.81 -20.09
C GLY A 213 -14.17 -1.32 -19.29
N ASP A 214 -15.32 -1.17 -19.95
CA ASP A 214 -16.57 -0.71 -19.32
C ASP A 214 -17.37 -1.83 -18.64
N SER A 215 -16.87 -3.07 -18.66
CA SER A 215 -17.56 -4.24 -18.09
C SER A 215 -17.03 -4.59 -16.70
N THR A 216 -17.95 -4.87 -15.78
CA THR A 216 -17.64 -5.35 -14.43
C THR A 216 -17.49 -6.87 -14.40
N ILE A 217 -16.56 -7.37 -13.60
CA ILE A 217 -16.38 -8.81 -13.38
C ILE A 217 -17.39 -9.32 -12.33
N TYR A 218 -17.96 -10.49 -12.58
CA TYR A 218 -18.86 -11.14 -11.62
C TYR A 218 -18.10 -11.50 -10.33
N MET A 219 -18.67 -11.14 -9.17
CA MET A 219 -18.10 -11.45 -7.85
C MET A 219 -18.03 -12.96 -7.57
N SER A 220 -18.81 -13.77 -8.30
CA SER A 220 -18.77 -15.23 -8.19
C SER A 220 -17.53 -15.84 -8.86
N GLU A 221 -16.92 -15.15 -9.83
CA GLU A 221 -15.68 -15.59 -10.46
C GLU A 221 -14.49 -15.11 -9.61
N ILE A 222 -13.81 -16.05 -8.96
CA ILE A 222 -12.66 -15.76 -8.11
C ILE A 222 -11.43 -16.43 -8.73
N PRO A 223 -10.66 -15.73 -9.59
CA PRO A 223 -9.35 -16.21 -9.97
C PRO A 223 -8.44 -16.34 -8.74
N THR A 224 -7.64 -17.39 -8.79
CA THR A 224 -6.71 -17.73 -7.73
C THR A 224 -5.33 -18.00 -8.30
N TYR A 225 -4.31 -17.46 -7.64
CA TYR A 225 -2.92 -17.76 -7.94
C TYR A 225 -2.30 -18.54 -6.80
N ASN A 226 -1.78 -19.74 -7.08
CA ASN A 226 -1.09 -20.55 -6.08
C ASN A 226 0.41 -20.26 -6.14
N ILE A 227 0.93 -19.65 -5.07
CA ILE A 227 2.33 -19.22 -4.98
C ILE A 227 3.30 -20.39 -4.84
N ASN A 228 2.83 -21.55 -4.38
CA ASN A 228 3.69 -22.71 -4.11
C ASN A 228 4.07 -23.47 -5.39
N ASN A 229 3.21 -23.41 -6.41
CA ASN A 229 3.42 -24.11 -7.68
C ASN A 229 3.32 -23.18 -8.90
N ASN A 230 3.22 -21.86 -8.67
CA ASN A 230 3.25 -20.85 -9.72
C ASN A 230 2.16 -21.08 -10.77
N SER A 231 0.90 -21.26 -10.35
CA SER A 231 -0.21 -21.61 -11.26
C SER A 231 -1.50 -20.87 -10.97
N TRP A 232 -2.27 -20.63 -12.04
CA TRP A 232 -3.62 -20.05 -11.99
C TRP A 232 -4.69 -21.14 -11.95
N ASN A 233 -5.75 -20.87 -11.18
CA ASN A 233 -7.02 -21.59 -11.21
C ASN A 233 -8.16 -20.59 -11.02
N THR A 234 -9.40 -20.99 -11.33
CA THR A 234 -10.59 -20.17 -11.04
C THR A 234 -11.55 -20.94 -10.16
N MET A 235 -12.01 -20.28 -9.10
CA MET A 235 -13.10 -20.76 -8.25
C MET A 235 -14.40 -20.07 -8.64
N ILE A 236 -15.51 -20.79 -8.56
CA ILE A 236 -16.85 -20.23 -8.74
C ILE A 236 -17.55 -20.27 -7.39
N ALA A 237 -17.76 -19.10 -6.79
CA ALA A 237 -18.50 -18.99 -5.54
C ALA A 237 -20.00 -19.17 -5.79
N THR A 238 -20.65 -19.93 -4.91
CA THR A 238 -22.09 -20.21 -4.92
C THR A 238 -22.70 -19.76 -3.60
N GLY A 239 -24.01 -19.47 -3.59
CA GLY A 239 -24.72 -18.97 -2.41
C GLY A 239 -25.60 -17.79 -2.79
N ASP A 240 -25.68 -16.78 -1.92
CA ASP A 240 -26.44 -15.57 -2.20
C ASP A 240 -25.91 -14.84 -3.44
N THR A 241 -26.83 -14.34 -4.26
CA THR A 241 -26.49 -13.61 -5.50
C THR A 241 -25.95 -12.24 -5.16
N LEU A 242 -24.69 -11.98 -5.54
CA LEU A 242 -24.04 -10.69 -5.41
C LEU A 242 -23.86 -10.06 -6.79
N ASN A 243 -24.28 -8.79 -6.94
CA ASN A 243 -23.94 -8.00 -8.12
C ASN A 243 -22.44 -7.68 -8.14
N SER A 244 -21.91 -7.54 -9.36
CA SER A 244 -20.54 -7.06 -9.62
C SER A 244 -20.30 -5.66 -9.04
N ARG A 245 -19.08 -5.38 -8.58
CA ARG A 245 -18.66 -4.05 -8.09
C ARG A 245 -17.17 -3.80 -8.38
N SER A 246 -16.81 -2.52 -8.54
CA SER A 246 -15.44 -1.99 -8.68
C SER A 246 -15.07 -1.15 -7.47
#